data_AF-A0A2N5KNU9-F1
#
_entry.id   AF-A0A2N5KNU9-F1
#
_cell.length_a   1.000
_cell.length_b   1.000
_cell.length_c   1.000
_cell.angle_alpha   90.00
_cell.angle_beta   90.00
_cell.angle_gamma   90.00
#
_symmetry.space_group_name_H-M   'P 1'
#
loop_
_entity.id
_entity.type
_entity.pdbx_description
1 polymer ?
#
loop_
_entity_poly.entity_id
_entity_poly.type
_entity_poly.pdbx_seq_one_letter_code
_entity_poly.pdbx_strand_id
1 'polypeptide(L)'
;MDALSFFTRYPIRLVQDFDVDRRNDDFVLKCLRLEGDGPGFMQEKVSRPQALPRGDLVLDLGDGRWAQLYPFVVASNCPHCRYRETCFIDRWDDRKGTVLMKSFERGHAEEKRQISGVLADLAEGESQA
;
A
#
# COMPACT_ATOMS: atom_id res chain seq x y z
N MET A 1 -2.25 -6.36 24.87
CA MET A 1 -3.11 -5.63 23.91
C MET A 1 -2.36 -4.53 23.15
N ASP A 2 -1.02 -4.43 23.25
CA ASP A 2 -0.28 -3.33 22.59
C ASP A 2 -0.06 -3.50 21.08
N ALA A 3 0.06 -4.73 20.56
CA ALA A 3 0.41 -4.95 19.16
C ALA A 3 -0.64 -4.41 18.16
N LEU A 4 -1.91 -4.38 18.53
CA LEU A 4 -3.00 -3.86 17.67
C LEU A 4 -3.05 -2.33 17.63
N SER A 5 -2.47 -1.64 18.62
CA SER A 5 -2.40 -0.17 18.64
C SER A 5 -1.49 0.39 17.55
N PHE A 6 -0.62 -0.46 16.98
CA PHE A 6 0.29 -0.05 15.93
C PHE A 6 -0.46 0.50 14.71
N PHE A 7 -1.51 -0.18 14.24
CA PHE A 7 -2.25 0.22 13.06
C PHE A 7 -3.15 1.44 13.29
N THR A 8 -3.61 1.68 14.53
CA THR A 8 -4.36 2.90 14.85
C THR A 8 -3.44 4.11 15.01
N ARG A 9 -2.20 3.88 15.46
CA ARG A 9 -1.16 4.90 15.59
C ARG A 9 -0.51 5.25 14.25
N TYR A 10 -0.35 4.24 13.39
CA TYR A 10 0.29 4.34 12.09
C TYR A 10 -0.67 3.82 11.00
N PRO A 11 -1.65 4.66 10.60
CA PRO A 11 -2.67 4.27 9.65
C PRO A 11 -2.09 3.92 8.28
N ILE A 12 -2.60 2.84 7.68
CA ILE A 12 -2.35 2.52 6.27
C ILE A 12 -3.34 3.32 5.41
N ARG A 13 -2.82 4.05 4.43
CA ARG A 13 -3.62 4.85 3.49
C ARG A 13 -3.39 4.43 2.06
N LEU A 14 -4.49 4.31 1.31
CA LEU A 14 -4.49 4.09 -0.12
C LEU A 14 -4.88 5.38 -0.84
N VAL A 15 -3.95 5.93 -1.61
CA VAL A 15 -4.17 7.16 -2.39
C VAL A 15 -5.16 6.86 -3.53
N GLN A 16 -6.27 7.60 -3.58
CA GLN A 16 -7.28 7.49 -4.64
C GLN A 16 -7.05 8.52 -5.74
N ASP A 17 -6.71 9.75 -5.36
CA ASP A 17 -6.54 10.88 -6.26
C ASP A 17 -5.90 12.07 -5.49
N PHE A 18 -5.58 13.16 -6.19
CA PHE A 18 -5.18 14.41 -5.55
C PHE A 18 -5.74 15.64 -6.27
N ASP A 19 -5.98 16.69 -5.49
CA ASP A 19 -6.25 18.03 -6.01
C ASP A 19 -5.05 18.94 -5.69
N VAL A 20 -4.87 20.04 -6.44
CA VAL A 20 -3.83 21.04 -6.18
C VAL A 20 -4.44 22.25 -5.47
N ASP A 21 -3.94 22.61 -4.29
CA ASP A 21 -4.29 23.84 -3.59
C ASP A 21 -3.39 25.00 -4.05
N ARG A 22 -3.91 25.82 -4.96
CA ARG A 22 -3.20 26.95 -5.57
C ARG A 22 -2.85 28.07 -4.59
N ARG A 23 -3.38 28.07 -3.36
CA ARG A 23 -3.09 29.11 -2.36
C ARG A 23 -1.84 28.81 -1.55
N ASN A 24 -1.61 27.53 -1.29
CA ASN A 24 -0.55 27.07 -0.39
C ASN A 24 0.52 26.24 -1.12
N ASP A 25 0.37 26.03 -2.43
CA ASP A 25 1.19 25.13 -3.26
C ASP A 25 1.25 23.67 -2.75
N ASP A 26 0.28 23.30 -1.92
CA ASP A 26 0.11 21.94 -1.39
C ASP A 26 -0.79 21.09 -2.30
N PHE A 27 -0.62 19.78 -2.19
CA PHE A 27 -1.49 18.78 -2.78
C PHE A 27 -2.45 18.23 -1.72
N VAL A 28 -3.75 18.25 -2.02
CA VAL A 28 -4.78 17.65 -1.16
C VAL A 28 -5.05 16.25 -1.67
N LEU A 29 -4.44 15.26 -1.01
CA LEU A 29 -4.62 13.85 -1.35
C LEU A 29 -5.96 13.35 -0.83
N LYS A 30 -6.71 12.65 -1.68
CA LYS A 30 -7.90 11.87 -1.31
C LYS A 30 -7.45 10.44 -1.05
N CYS A 31 -7.62 9.98 0.18
CA CYS A 31 -7.14 8.68 0.63
C CYS A 31 -8.28 7.83 1.19
N LEU A 32 -8.11 6.51 1.11
CA LEU A 32 -8.86 5.56 1.92
C LEU A 32 -7.99 5.08 3.07
N ARG A 33 -8.53 5.12 4.28
CA ARG A 33 -7.89 4.55 5.46
C ARG A 33 -8.26 3.07 5.56
N LEU A 34 -7.27 2.20 5.40
CA LEU A 34 -7.46 0.75 5.38
C LEU A 34 -7.43 0.18 6.80
N GLU A 35 -8.39 0.60 7.61
CA GLU A 35 -8.60 0.13 8.98
C GLU A 35 -10.05 -0.29 9.19
N GLY A 36 -10.23 -1.20 10.16
CA GLY A 36 -11.53 -1.75 10.53
C GLY A 36 -11.88 -3.04 9.79
N ASP A 37 -13.02 -3.62 10.16
CA ASP A 37 -13.58 -4.88 9.68
C ASP A 37 -14.81 -4.68 8.76
N GLY A 38 -15.16 -3.42 8.46
CA GLY A 38 -16.31 -3.04 7.65
C GLY A 38 -16.04 -3.05 6.14
N PRO A 39 -17.09 -3.18 5.30
CA PRO A 39 -16.96 -3.22 3.84
C PRO A 39 -16.63 -1.84 3.21
N GLY A 40 -16.75 -0.75 3.98
CA GLY A 40 -16.46 0.61 3.54
C GLY A 40 -15.28 1.19 4.30
N PHE A 41 -14.21 1.53 3.57
CA PHE A 41 -13.07 2.24 4.14
C PHE A 41 -13.39 3.73 4.33
N MET A 42 -12.92 4.30 5.44
CA MET A 42 -13.07 5.73 5.71
C MET A 42 -12.32 6.55 4.66
N GLN A 43 -13.00 7.54 4.08
CA GLN A 43 -12.37 8.50 3.17
C GLN A 43 -11.78 9.66 3.97
N GLU A 44 -10.55 10.05 3.64
CA GLU A 44 -9.84 11.15 4.29
C GLU A 44 -9.23 12.08 3.24
N LYS A 45 -9.08 13.35 3.59
CA LYS A 45 -8.30 14.32 2.83
C LYS A 45 -7.08 14.72 3.63
N VAL A 46 -5.90 14.63 3.03
CA VAL A 46 -4.64 14.98 3.69
C VAL A 46 -3.83 15.94 2.81
N SER A 47 -3.48 17.10 3.34
CA SER A 47 -2.59 18.05 2.67
C SER A 47 -1.14 17.59 2.76
N ARG A 48 -0.42 17.68 1.64
CA ARG A 48 0.96 17.24 1.49
C ARG A 48 1.73 18.20 0.59
N PRO A 49 3.03 18.41 0.84
CA PRO A 49 3.89 19.19 -0.06
C PRO A 49 4.19 18.46 -1.37
N GLN A 50 3.85 17.18 -1.50
CA GLN A 50 4.12 16.35 -2.67
C GLN A 50 2.89 15.55 -3.08
N ALA A 51 2.63 15.50 -4.38
CA ALA A 51 1.64 14.60 -4.97
C ALA A 51 2.09 13.14 -4.86
N LEU A 52 1.13 12.25 -4.61
CA LEU A 52 1.35 10.81 -4.72
C LEU A 52 0.40 10.24 -5.78
N PRO A 53 0.87 9.31 -6.61
CA PRO A 53 0.05 8.70 -7.64
C PRO A 53 -1.08 7.86 -7.04
N ARG A 54 -2.18 7.78 -7.78
CA ARG A 54 -3.29 6.89 -7.46
C ARG A 54 -2.81 5.45 -7.38
N GLY A 55 -3.23 4.75 -6.33
CA GLY A 55 -2.86 3.35 -6.09
C GLY A 55 -1.71 3.17 -5.11
N ASP A 56 -0.98 4.25 -4.78
CA ASP A 56 0.05 4.19 -3.75
C ASP A 56 -0.54 3.81 -2.40
N LEU A 57 0.11 2.84 -1.77
CA LEU A 57 -0.21 2.37 -0.44
C LEU A 57 0.91 2.78 0.51
N VAL A 58 0.56 3.55 1.53
CA VAL A 58 1.53 4.16 2.44
C VAL A 58 1.18 3.87 3.89
N LEU A 59 2.22 3.74 4.72
CA LEU A 59 2.10 3.76 6.17
C LEU A 59 2.42 5.17 6.67
N ASP A 60 1.49 5.80 7.37
CA ASP A 60 1.74 7.12 7.96
C ASP A 60 2.44 6.97 9.31
N LEU A 61 3.67 7.47 9.40
CA LEU A 61 4.52 7.42 10.59
C LEU A 61 4.34 8.66 11.48
N GLY A 62 3.40 9.55 11.16
CA GLY A 62 3.21 10.83 11.82
C GLY A 62 4.20 11.90 11.35
N ASP A 63 3.97 13.15 11.77
CA ASP A 63 4.83 14.31 11.48
C ASP A 63 5.12 14.52 9.99
N GLY A 64 4.16 14.17 9.14
CA GLY A 64 4.32 14.27 7.71
C GLY A 64 5.26 13.22 7.09
N ARG A 65 5.63 12.15 7.79
CA ARG A 65 6.46 11.07 7.24
C ARG A 65 5.61 9.90 6.79
N TRP A 66 5.61 9.60 5.50
CA TRP A 66 4.89 8.46 4.92
C TRP A 66 5.90 7.47 4.33
N ALA A 67 5.78 6.20 4.71
CA ALA A 67 6.58 5.12 4.17
C ALA A 67 5.81 4.42 3.05
N GLN A 68 6.44 4.27 1.88
CA GLN A 68 5.87 3.51 0.77
C GLN A 68 5.88 2.01 1.12
N LEU A 69 4.75 1.35 0.91
CA LEU A 69 4.61 -0.08 1.17
C LEU A 69 4.84 -0.94 -0.08
N TYR A 70 4.71 -0.35 -1.28
CA TYR A 70 5.07 -1.01 -2.52
C TYR A 70 6.59 -1.27 -2.58
N PRO A 71 7.05 -2.43 -3.08
CA PRO A 71 6.28 -3.54 -3.65
C PRO A 71 5.79 -4.59 -2.65
N PHE A 72 6.17 -4.50 -1.37
CA PHE A 72 5.99 -5.56 -0.39
C PHE A 72 4.55 -5.75 0.08
N VAL A 73 3.78 -4.66 0.17
CA VAL A 73 2.35 -4.68 0.48
C VAL A 73 1.61 -3.80 -0.51
N VAL A 74 0.48 -4.31 -1.02
CA VAL A 74 -0.36 -3.65 -2.03
C VAL A 74 -1.83 -3.78 -1.67
N ALA A 75 -2.65 -2.82 -2.09
CA ALA A 75 -4.10 -2.98 -2.08
C ALA A 75 -4.57 -3.50 -3.43
N SER A 76 -5.29 -4.61 -3.47
CA SER A 76 -5.85 -5.15 -4.72
C SER A 76 -7.21 -5.80 -4.50
N ASN A 77 -8.02 -5.88 -5.56
CA ASN A 77 -9.28 -6.59 -5.48
C ASN A 77 -9.03 -8.09 -5.57
N CYS A 78 -9.50 -8.84 -4.58
CA CYS A 78 -9.41 -10.30 -4.60
C CYS A 78 -10.24 -10.86 -5.77
N PRO A 79 -9.68 -11.73 -6.63
CA PRO A 79 -10.43 -12.32 -7.75
C PRO A 79 -11.59 -13.20 -7.28
N HIS A 80 -11.49 -13.79 -6.09
CA HIS A 80 -12.53 -14.65 -5.49
C HIS A 80 -13.61 -13.84 -4.78
N CYS A 81 -13.21 -12.92 -3.89
CA CYS A 81 -14.14 -12.16 -3.06
C CYS A 81 -14.70 -10.91 -3.74
N ARG A 82 -14.03 -10.40 -4.77
CA ARG A 82 -14.32 -9.10 -5.42
C ARG A 82 -14.21 -7.87 -4.51
N TYR A 83 -13.91 -8.05 -3.23
CA TYR A 83 -13.58 -7.00 -2.29
C TYR A 83 -12.11 -6.59 -2.42
N ARG A 84 -11.84 -5.33 -2.09
CA ARG A 84 -10.48 -4.84 -1.94
C ARG A 84 -9.87 -5.40 -0.66
N GLU A 85 -8.65 -5.88 -0.78
CA GLU A 85 -7.88 -6.49 0.29
C GLU A 85 -6.46 -5.95 0.26
N THR A 86 -5.82 -5.98 1.43
CA THR A 86 -4.41 -5.64 1.61
C THR A 86 -3.61 -6.92 1.51
N CYS A 87 -2.74 -7.00 0.51
CA CYS A 87 -1.97 -8.21 0.23
C CYS A 87 -0.48 -7.97 0.43
N PHE A 88 0.22 -8.93 1.01
CA PHE A 88 1.67 -8.92 1.16
C PHE A 88 2.32 -10.02 0.31
N ILE A 89 3.62 -9.89 0.06
CA ILE A 89 4.43 -10.92 -0.58
C ILE A 89 4.62 -12.08 0.39
N ASP A 90 4.04 -13.24 0.07
CA ASP A 90 4.21 -14.47 0.84
C ASP A 90 5.41 -15.29 0.35
N ARG A 91 5.62 -15.32 -0.97
CA ARG A 91 6.75 -16.01 -1.60
C ARG A 91 7.14 -15.37 -2.92
N TRP A 92 8.43 -15.32 -3.22
CA TRP A 92 8.96 -14.94 -4.53
C TRP A 92 9.66 -16.14 -5.18
N ASP A 93 9.32 -16.45 -6.43
CA ASP A 93 9.99 -17.41 -7.31
C ASP A 93 10.64 -16.62 -8.45
N ASP A 94 11.92 -16.27 -8.23
CA ASP A 94 12.76 -15.51 -9.15
C ASP A 94 12.92 -16.23 -10.50
N ARG A 95 13.11 -17.55 -10.47
CA ARG A 95 13.28 -18.40 -11.66
C ARG A 95 12.05 -18.37 -12.57
N LYS A 96 10.85 -18.33 -11.99
CA LYS A 96 9.59 -18.23 -12.75
C LYS A 96 9.15 -16.80 -13.02
N GLY A 97 9.81 -15.81 -12.40
CA GLY A 97 9.39 -14.42 -12.48
C GLY A 97 8.00 -14.20 -11.86
N THR A 98 7.67 -14.90 -10.77
CA THR A 98 6.35 -14.84 -10.14
C THR A 98 6.43 -14.61 -8.63
N VAL A 99 5.41 -13.96 -8.09
CA VAL A 99 5.26 -13.66 -6.66
C VAL A 99 3.92 -14.18 -6.21
N LEU A 100 3.90 -14.95 -5.13
CA LEU A 100 2.69 -15.33 -4.43
C LEU A 100 2.32 -14.21 -3.46
N MET A 101 1.19 -13.55 -3.72
CA MET A 101 0.62 -12.54 -2.85
C MET A 101 -0.43 -13.17 -1.96
N LYS A 102 -0.45 -12.82 -0.67
CA LYS A 102 -1.43 -13.31 0.30
C LYS A 102 -2.14 -12.15 0.98
N SER A 103 -3.46 -12.29 1.12
CA SER A 103 -4.34 -11.32 1.77
C SER A 103 -4.18 -11.36 3.29
N PHE A 104 -4.10 -10.18 3.92
CA PHE A 104 -4.15 -10.06 5.39
C PHE A 104 -5.55 -10.39 5.92
N GLU A 105 -6.59 -9.92 5.23
CA GLU A 105 -7.96 -9.97 5.74
C GLU A 105 -8.59 -11.36 5.63
N ARG A 106 -8.29 -12.10 4.56
CA ARG A 106 -8.95 -13.39 4.26
C ARG A 106 -8.00 -14.55 3.99
N GLY A 107 -6.69 -14.29 3.90
CA GLY A 107 -5.70 -15.33 3.66
C GLY A 107 -5.72 -15.93 2.25
N HIS A 108 -6.54 -15.41 1.32
CA HIS A 108 -6.52 -15.80 -0.08
C HIS A 108 -5.17 -15.48 -0.72
N ALA A 109 -4.70 -16.38 -1.57
CA ALA A 109 -3.41 -16.26 -2.23
C ALA A 109 -3.58 -16.22 -3.75
N GLU A 110 -2.80 -15.37 -4.41
CA GLU A 110 -2.82 -15.19 -5.86
C GLU A 110 -1.38 -15.01 -6.38
N GLU A 111 -1.06 -15.67 -7.49
CA GLU A 111 0.24 -15.54 -8.14
C GLU A 111 0.24 -14.35 -9.11
N LYS A 112 1.22 -13.46 -8.99
CA LYS A 112 1.38 -12.24 -9.81
C LYS A 112 2.76 -12.15 -10.42
N ARG A 113 2.84 -11.72 -11.68
CA ARG A 113 4.11 -11.48 -12.40
C ARG A 113 4.60 -10.04 -12.31
N GLN A 114 3.68 -9.08 -12.25
CA GLN A 114 3.99 -7.65 -12.37
C GLN A 114 4.93 -7.11 -11.28
N ILE A 115 4.96 -7.75 -10.10
CA ILE A 115 5.79 -7.34 -8.96
C ILE A 115 7.19 -7.95 -9.03
N SER A 116 7.36 -9.09 -9.70
CA SER A 116 8.61 -9.87 -9.67
C SER A 116 9.82 -9.09 -10.22
N GLY A 117 9.61 -8.32 -11.29
CA GLY A 117 10.67 -7.48 -11.87
C GLY A 117 11.18 -6.41 -10.90
N VAL A 118 10.26 -5.75 -10.18
CA VAL A 118 10.65 -4.73 -9.18
C VAL A 118 11.45 -5.34 -8.03
N LEU A 119 11.12 -6.57 -7.61
CA LEU A 119 11.91 -7.27 -6.59
C LEU A 119 13.31 -7.64 -7.08
N ALA A 120 13.42 -8.05 -8.34
CA ALA A 120 14.72 -8.33 -8.95
C ALA A 120 15.61 -7.08 -8.95
N ASP A 121 15.06 -5.94 -9.40
CA ASP A 121 15.78 -4.66 -9.42
C ASP A 121 16.25 -4.23 -8.01
N LEU A 122 15.40 -4.42 -6.99
CA LEU A 122 15.74 -4.12 -5.59
C LEU A 122 16.84 -5.04 -5.05
N ALA A 123 16.78 -6.34 -5.33
CA ALA A 123 17.78 -7.30 -4.86
C ALA A 123 19.16 -7.09 -5.50
N GLU A 124 19.20 -6.66 -6.76
CA GLU A 124 20.44 -6.31 -7.46
C GLU A 124 21.03 -5.00 -6.95
N GLY A 125 20.19 -4.02 -6.61
CA GLY A 125 20.61 -2.73 -6.05
C GLY A 125 21.29 -2.84 -4.68
N GLU A 126 20.90 -3.81 -3.85
CA GLU A 126 21.59 -4.08 -2.57
C GLU A 126 22.94 -4.79 -2.74
N SER A 127 23.21 -5.40 -3.90
CA SER A 127 24.47 -6.11 -4.17
C SER A 127 25.62 -5.19 -4.57
N GLN A 128 25.37 -3.88 -4.71
CA GLN A 128 26.37 -2.86 -5.11
C GLN A 128 26.69 -1.84 -4.01
N ALA A 129 26.18 -2.01 -2.79
CA ALA A 129 26.40 -1.13 -1.64
C ALA A 129 27.35 -1.74 -0.60
#